data_AF-A0A6N2K3C3-F1
#
_entry.id   AF-A0A6N2K3C3-F1
#
_cell.length_a   1.000
_cell.length_b   1.000
_cell.length_c   1.000
_cell.angle_alpha   90.00
_cell.angle_beta   90.00
_cell.angle_gamma   90.00
#
_symmetry.space_group_name_H-M   'P 1'
#
loop_
_entity.id
_entity.type
_entity.pdbx_description
1 polymer ?
#
loop_
_entity_poly.entity_id
_entity_poly.type
_entity_poly.pdbx_seq_one_letter_code
_entity_poly.pdbx_strand_id
1 'polypeptide(L)'
;MSYEVMDGDNVRAGEDITLLVTLERDLEGRTEVGPVDSPSQRRRVVAVVGDTKSNQLLAIKRVSLQRKSKVKLEFAAPADTGRKSYTLYFMCDSYLGCDQEYNFSVDVGEAAGLDEE
;
A
#
# COMPACT_ATOMS: atom_id res chain seq x y z
N MET A 1 -0.34 8.52 -9.30
CA MET A 1 -0.18 7.79 -8.03
C MET A 1 1.31 7.55 -7.81
N SER A 2 1.79 7.68 -6.58
CA SER A 2 3.18 7.37 -6.22
C SER A 2 3.23 6.62 -4.90
N TYR A 3 4.20 5.74 -4.74
CA TYR A 3 4.47 5.02 -3.49
C TYR A 3 5.96 5.09 -3.15
N GLU A 4 6.27 5.02 -1.86
CA GLU A 4 7.62 5.08 -1.32
C GLU A 4 7.71 4.12 -0.13
N VAL A 5 8.70 3.24 -0.13
CA VAL A 5 9.01 2.39 1.02
C VAL A 5 9.96 3.19 1.91
N MET A 6 9.51 3.54 3.11
CA MET A 6 10.35 4.25 4.07
C MET A 6 11.44 3.30 4.57
N ASP A 7 12.68 3.78 4.62
CA ASP A 7 13.84 3.01 5.07
C ASP A 7 14.04 1.67 4.33
N GLY A 8 13.66 1.61 3.04
CA GLY A 8 13.66 0.38 2.24
C GLY A 8 14.99 -0.37 2.15
N ASP A 9 16.11 0.32 2.36
CA ASP A 9 17.47 -0.25 2.36
C ASP A 9 17.93 -0.75 3.75
N ASN A 10 17.17 -0.46 4.81
CA ASN A 10 17.54 -0.77 6.20
C ASN A 10 16.45 -1.58 6.93
N VAL A 11 15.60 -2.29 6.19
CA VAL A 11 14.58 -3.16 6.77
C VAL A 11 15.23 -4.44 7.29
N ARG A 12 15.06 -4.75 8.58
CA ARG A 12 15.54 -6.00 9.17
C ARG A 12 14.42 -7.02 9.29
N ALA A 13 14.80 -8.30 9.35
CA ALA A 13 13.86 -9.38 9.61
C ALA A 13 13.10 -9.14 10.93
N GLY A 14 11.77 -9.17 10.86
CA GLY A 14 10.89 -8.93 12.02
C GLY A 14 10.59 -7.46 12.36
N GLU A 15 11.14 -6.48 11.65
CA GLU A 15 10.78 -5.07 11.82
C GLU A 15 9.55 -4.66 11.00
N ASP A 16 8.92 -3.56 11.37
CA ASP A 16 7.78 -3.00 10.63
C ASP A 16 8.23 -2.21 9.40
N ILE A 17 7.73 -2.60 8.23
CA ILE A 17 7.90 -1.87 6.97
C ILE A 17 6.79 -0.81 6.87
N THR A 18 7.20 0.43 6.63
CA THR A 18 6.26 1.51 6.31
C THR A 18 6.24 1.79 4.81
N LEU A 19 5.08 1.64 4.21
CA LEU A 19 4.80 2.06 2.84
C LEU A 19 3.96 3.34 2.84
N LEU A 20 4.53 4.43 2.31
CA LEU A 20 3.84 5.70 2.13
C LEU A 20 3.29 5.77 0.70
N VAL A 21 1.98 5.88 0.57
CA VAL A 21 1.32 6.00 -0.74
C VAL A 21 0.65 7.36 -0.88
N THR A 22 0.93 8.03 -1.99
CA THR A 22 0.27 9.28 -2.39
C THR A 22 -0.68 9.02 -3.55
N LEU A 23 -1.97 9.18 -3.26
CA LEU A 23 -3.04 9.14 -4.24
C LEU A 23 -3.42 10.56 -4.64
N GLU A 24 -3.60 10.76 -5.93
CA GLU A 24 -4.10 12.00 -6.50
C GLU A 24 -5.12 11.65 -7.58
N ARG A 25 -6.30 12.27 -7.51
CA ARG A 25 -7.29 12.20 -8.59
C ARG A 25 -6.97 13.31 -9.57
N ASP A 26 -6.88 12.94 -10.85
CA ASP A 26 -7.03 13.92 -11.90
C ASP A 26 -8.49 14.35 -11.96
N LEU A 27 -8.72 15.66 -11.97
CA LEU A 27 -10.06 16.24 -12.04
C LEU A 27 -10.34 16.90 -13.40
N GLU A 28 -9.43 16.83 -14.38
CA GLU A 28 -9.62 17.40 -15.74
C GLU A 28 -10.30 18.79 -15.72
N GLY A 29 -9.82 19.68 -14.83
CA GLY A 29 -10.34 21.05 -14.70
C GLY A 29 -11.64 21.22 -13.90
N ARG A 30 -12.19 20.15 -13.32
CA ARG A 30 -13.36 20.22 -12.42
C ARG A 30 -12.93 20.55 -10.99
N THR A 31 -13.72 21.38 -10.31
CA THR A 31 -13.53 21.71 -8.89
C THR A 31 -14.05 20.62 -7.95
N GLU A 32 -15.02 19.82 -8.39
CA GLU A 32 -15.70 18.83 -7.58
C GLU A 32 -15.88 17.51 -8.30
N VAL A 33 -15.88 16.42 -7.54
CA VAL A 33 -16.14 15.09 -8.08
C VAL A 33 -17.65 14.94 -8.26
N GLY A 34 -18.13 14.99 -9.50
CA GLY A 34 -19.55 14.85 -9.84
C GLY A 34 -20.12 13.48 -9.46
N PRO A 35 -21.42 13.38 -9.13
CA PRO A 35 -22.03 12.18 -8.54
C PRO A 35 -21.72 10.91 -9.31
N VAL A 36 -21.57 9.81 -8.58
CA VAL A 36 -21.35 8.48 -9.13
C VAL A 36 -22.64 7.68 -9.01
N ASP A 37 -23.03 7.01 -10.09
CA ASP A 37 -24.05 5.97 -10.08
C ASP A 37 -23.46 4.68 -9.47
N SER A 38 -23.33 4.67 -8.14
CA SER A 38 -23.02 3.48 -7.34
C SER A 38 -24.02 3.39 -6.19
N PRO A 39 -24.48 2.19 -5.80
CA PRO A 39 -25.36 2.00 -4.64
C PRO A 39 -24.79 2.65 -3.36
N SER A 40 -23.46 2.70 -3.29
CA SER A 40 -22.71 3.48 -2.31
C SER A 40 -22.34 4.83 -2.93
N GLN A 41 -23.02 5.92 -2.55
CA GLN A 41 -22.57 7.29 -2.84
C GLN A 41 -21.21 7.64 -2.20
N ARG A 42 -20.67 6.73 -1.37
CA ARG A 42 -19.41 6.92 -0.65
C ARG A 42 -18.28 6.32 -1.47
N ARG A 43 -17.51 7.20 -2.09
CA ARG A 43 -16.29 6.93 -2.85
C ARG A 43 -15.21 6.35 -1.94
N ARG A 44 -15.17 5.03 -1.74
CA ARG A 44 -14.14 4.40 -0.92
C ARG A 44 -13.12 3.74 -1.81
N VAL A 45 -11.87 4.01 -1.50
CA VAL A 45 -10.73 3.30 -2.07
C VAL A 45 -10.13 2.46 -0.95
N VAL A 46 -9.74 1.24 -1.26
CA VAL A 46 -9.07 0.35 -0.32
C VAL A 46 -7.65 0.10 -0.84
N ALA A 47 -6.66 0.43 -0.02
CA ALA A 47 -5.27 0.10 -0.27
C ALA A 47 -4.94 -1.21 0.45
N VAL A 48 -4.36 -2.17 -0.27
CA VAL A 48 -4.02 -3.49 0.27
C VAL A 48 -2.60 -3.84 -0.12
N VAL A 49 -1.81 -4.32 0.82
CA VAL A 49 -0.50 -4.94 0.57
C VAL A 49 -0.63 -6.43 0.79
N GLY A 50 -0.19 -7.22 -0.18
CA GLY A 50 -0.17 -8.66 -0.07
C GLY A 50 1.06 -9.29 -0.70
N ASP A 51 1.32 -10.53 -0.31
CA ASP A 51 2.29 -11.41 -0.97
C ASP A 51 1.52 -12.42 -1.83
N THR A 52 1.73 -12.34 -3.15
CA THR A 52 1.08 -13.20 -4.14
C THR A 52 1.61 -14.63 -4.11
N LYS A 53 2.83 -14.85 -3.60
CA LYS A 53 3.42 -16.20 -3.52
C LYS A 53 2.83 -17.00 -2.37
N SER A 54 2.69 -16.38 -1.20
CA SER A 54 2.07 -16.99 -0.02
C SER A 54 0.55 -16.81 0.04
N ASN A 55 -0.01 -16.01 -0.87
CA ASN A 55 -1.42 -15.61 -0.88
C ASN A 55 -1.86 -14.99 0.47
N GLN A 56 -0.99 -14.18 1.07
CA GLN A 56 -1.22 -13.53 2.35
C GLN A 56 -1.49 -12.03 2.20
N LEU A 57 -2.46 -11.54 2.97
CA LEU A 57 -2.74 -10.11 3.11
C LEU A 57 -1.95 -9.57 4.31
N LEU A 58 -1.07 -8.61 4.06
CA LEU A 58 -0.14 -8.06 5.06
C LEU A 58 -0.68 -6.78 5.70
N ALA A 59 -1.24 -5.88 4.89
CA ALA A 59 -1.88 -4.66 5.38
C ALA A 59 -3.09 -4.27 4.54
N ILE A 60 -4.08 -3.67 5.17
CA ILE A 60 -5.26 -3.12 4.50
C ILE A 60 -5.67 -1.81 5.16
N LYS A 61 -5.95 -0.79 4.34
CA LYS A 61 -6.41 0.50 4.82
C LYS A 61 -7.48 1.08 3.91
N ARG A 62 -8.58 1.51 4.53
CA ARG A 62 -9.64 2.26 3.83
C ARG A 62 -9.23 3.72 3.70
N VAL A 63 -9.36 4.25 2.49
CA VAL A 63 -8.94 5.59 2.11
C VAL A 63 -10.13 6.37 1.57
N SER A 64 -10.38 7.53 2.16
CA SER A 64 -11.34 8.51 1.67
C SER A 64 -10.59 9.54 0.83
N LEU A 65 -10.65 9.41 -0.48
CA LEU A 65 -9.92 10.28 -1.40
C LEU A 65 -10.84 11.45 -1.82
N GLN A 66 -10.52 12.70 -1.50
CA GLN A 66 -11.24 13.85 -2.06
C GLN A 66 -10.56 14.33 -3.34
N ARG A 67 -9.35 14.88 -3.23
CA ARG A 67 -8.48 15.24 -4.36
C ARG A 67 -7.15 14.50 -4.29
N LYS A 68 -6.44 14.71 -3.18
CA LYS A 68 -5.17 14.07 -2.87
C LYS A 68 -5.24 13.46 -1.47
N SER A 69 -4.62 12.31 -1.27
CA SER A 69 -4.51 11.69 0.05
C SER A 69 -3.15 11.02 0.17
N LYS A 70 -2.52 11.19 1.32
CA LYS A 70 -1.32 10.44 1.71
C LYS A 70 -1.73 9.38 2.72
N VAL A 71 -1.35 8.15 2.47
CA VAL A 71 -1.76 6.98 3.26
C VAL A 71 -0.51 6.23 3.68
N LYS A 72 -0.35 6.09 4.99
CA LYS A 72 0.67 5.23 5.60
C LYS A 72 0.09 3.83 5.78
N LEU A 73 0.74 2.82 5.20
CA LEU A 73 0.50 1.40 5.40
C LEU A 73 1.70 0.82 6.15
N GLU A 74 1.43 0.07 7.21
CA GLU A 74 2.46 -0.53 8.07
C GLU A 74 2.20 -2.03 8.11
N PHE A 75 3.24 -2.83 7.92
CA PHE A 75 3.19 -4.29 7.98
C PHE A 75 4.53 -4.87 8.43
N ALA A 76 4.50 -6.02 9.08
CA ALA A 76 5.71 -6.68 9.55
C ALA A 76 6.51 -7.30 8.39
N ALA A 77 7.83 -7.11 8.40
CA ALA A 77 8.76 -7.84 7.56
C ALA A 77 8.79 -9.31 7.97
N PRO A 78 8.93 -10.25 7.02
CA PRO A 78 9.09 -11.66 7.33
C PRO A 78 10.39 -11.90 8.11
N ALA A 79 10.44 -13.02 8.83
CA ALA A 79 11.64 -13.47 9.54
C ALA A 79 12.77 -13.92 8.58
N ASP A 80 12.40 -14.31 7.36
CA ASP A 80 13.36 -14.72 6.34
C ASP A 80 14.04 -13.51 5.69
N THR A 81 15.37 -13.56 5.62
CA THR A 81 16.18 -12.55 4.96
C THR A 81 16.14 -12.67 3.43
N GLY A 82 16.61 -11.62 2.77
CA GLY A 82 16.73 -11.51 1.32
C GLY A 82 15.61 -10.72 0.65
N ARG A 83 15.62 -10.74 -0.68
CA ARG A 83 14.71 -9.95 -1.51
C ARG A 83 13.30 -10.54 -1.47
N LYS A 84 12.35 -9.80 -0.92
CA LYS A 84 10.93 -10.17 -0.86
C LYS A 84 10.12 -9.33 -1.83
N SER A 85 9.16 -9.95 -2.51
CA SER A 85 8.29 -9.29 -3.48
C SER A 85 6.90 -9.14 -2.90
N TYR A 86 6.35 -7.94 -2.99
CA TYR A 86 5.03 -7.60 -2.50
C TYR A 86 4.21 -6.94 -3.60
N THR A 87 2.90 -6.98 -3.43
CA THR A 87 1.95 -6.38 -4.36
C THR A 87 1.04 -5.42 -3.60
N LEU A 88 0.99 -4.18 -4.09
CA LEU A 88 0.10 -3.14 -3.63
C LEU A 88 -1.11 -3.05 -4.55
N TYR A 89 -2.29 -3.31 -3.99
CA TYR A 89 -3.57 -3.20 -4.66
C TYR A 89 -4.29 -1.93 -4.21
N PHE A 90 -4.81 -1.19 -5.19
CA PHE A 90 -5.82 -0.18 -4.98
C PHE A 90 -7.12 -0.68 -5.57
N MET A 91 -8.14 -0.84 -4.72
CA MET A 91 -9.48 -1.24 -5.15
C MET A 91 -10.47 -0.10 -4.93
N CYS A 92 -11.28 0.22 -5.95
CA CYS A 92 -12.31 1.25 -5.87
C CYS A 92 -13.72 0.63 -5.89
N ASP A 93 -14.57 0.99 -4.92
CA ASP A 93 -15.95 0.49 -4.84
C ASP A 93 -16.96 1.26 -5.71
N SER A 94 -16.48 2.27 -6.45
CA SER A 94 -17.32 3.32 -7.05
C SER A 94 -17.09 3.53 -8.54
N TYR A 95 -15.99 3.02 -9.09
CA TYR A 95 -15.64 3.19 -10.50
C TYR A 95 -15.04 1.90 -11.05
N LEU A 96 -15.64 1.38 -12.12
CA LEU A 96 -15.08 0.27 -12.89
C LEU A 96 -13.78 0.72 -13.58
N GLY A 97 -12.75 -0.12 -13.53
CA GLY A 97 -11.46 0.15 -14.18
C GLY A 97 -10.53 1.09 -13.41
N CYS A 98 -10.85 1.42 -12.15
CA CYS A 98 -9.98 2.20 -11.27
C CYS A 98 -9.12 1.34 -10.34
N ASP A 99 -9.18 0.01 -10.48
CA ASP A 99 -8.34 -0.90 -9.72
C ASP A 99 -6.92 -0.88 -10.29
N GLN A 100 -5.93 -0.76 -9.41
CA GLN A 100 -4.52 -0.68 -9.81
C GLN A 100 -3.70 -1.68 -9.00
N GLU A 101 -2.76 -2.34 -9.67
CA GLU A 101 -1.81 -3.27 -9.06
C GLU A 101 -0.39 -2.74 -9.27
N TYR A 102 0.41 -2.74 -8.21
CA TYR A 102 1.83 -2.35 -8.25
C TYR A 102 2.69 -3.38 -7.54
N ASN A 103 3.61 -3.97 -8.27
CA ASN A 103 4.58 -4.90 -7.74
C ASN A 103 5.82 -4.13 -7.25
N PHE A 104 6.24 -4.39 -6.01
CA PHE A 104 7.46 -3.81 -5.46
C PHE A 104 8.27 -4.89 -4.73
N SER A 105 9.53 -4.60 -4.44
CA SER A 105 10.39 -5.51 -3.67
C SER A 105 11.09 -4.75 -2.56
N VAL A 106 11.33 -5.44 -1.46
CA VAL A 106 12.08 -4.92 -0.31
C VAL A 106 13.16 -5.94 0.02
N ASP A 107 14.37 -5.46 0.22
CA ASP A 107 15.49 -6.29 0.65
C ASP A 107 15.51 -6.33 2.18
N VAL A 108 15.20 -7.50 2.74
CA VAL A 108 15.17 -7.72 4.19
C VAL A 108 16.55 -8.19 4.65
N GLY A 109 17.24 -7.37 5.44
CA GLY A 109 18.51 -7.69 6.05
C GLY A 109 18.39 -8.68 7.21
N GLU A 110 19.52 -9.22 7.66
CA GLU A 110 19.58 -10.03 8.88
C GLU A 110 19.01 -9.27 10.07
N ALA A 111 18.25 -9.98 10.91
CA ALA A 111 17.88 -9.47 12.22
C ALA A 111 19.18 -9.11 12.96
N ALA A 112 19.19 -7.96 13.64
CA ALA A 112 20.29 -7.67 14.56
C ALA A 112 20.32 -8.82 15.57
N GLY A 113 21.37 -9.64 15.51
CA GLY A 113 21.57 -10.72 16.45
C GLY A 113 21.42 -10.16 17.86
N LEU A 114 20.70 -10.89 18.70
CA LEU A 114 20.94 -10.82 20.12
C LEU A 114 22.43 -11.12 20.28
N ASP A 115 23.24 -10.09 20.49
CA ASP A 115 24.51 -10.26 21.16
C ASP A 115 24.15 -10.84 22.53
N GLU A 116 24.17 -12.18 22.62
CA GLU A 116 24.11 -12.91 23.88
C GLU A 116 25.29 -12.42 24.74
N GLU A 117 24.99 -11.68 25.80
CA GLU A 117 25.87 -11.55 26.98
C GLU A 117 25.30 -12.36 28.14
#